data_AF-A0A0L8GIJ8-F1
#
_entry.id   AF-A0A0L8GIJ8-F1
#
_cell.length_a   1.000
_cell.length_b   1.000
_cell.length_c   1.000
_cell.angle_alpha   90.00
_cell.angle_beta   90.00
_cell.angle_gamma   90.00
#
_symmetry.space_group_name_H-M   'P 1'
#
loop_
_entity.id
_entity.type
_entity.pdbx_description
1 polymer ?
#
loop_
_entity_poly.entity_id
_entity_poly.type
_entity_poly.pdbx_seq_one_letter_code
_entity_poly.pdbx_strand_id
1 'polypeptide(L)'
;QNQRESVDAFVRGLVSDSAQNADRFMSKQLTDHLFEDTFGNSLDLASFNIQRGRDHGIPPYNVWRQWCDFSTASHFGTGPGGLIDHSFDSANKLKSIYSHPDDIDLFSGGLSENPIRGGIVGPTFACIIGRQFNLIKVGDRFWYERNDPTVGFTLNQLDQIRQTSLSAIICTNTNISRIQPNSFLLSNGNNRLVSCDSLPKFDLSAWGQCEPGRWGNWSPWSACVRGRQRSQRQCNSAPPPKGCGCEGPNTRFQRCSGRRCRRLVRFNNRSFWVWGRC
;
A
#
# COMPACT_ATOMS: atom_id res chain seq x y z
N GLN A 1 -2.23 34.17 -19.10
CA GLN A 1 -0.97 33.77 -18.42
C GLN A 1 -0.98 32.25 -18.26
N ASN A 2 0.16 31.60 -18.49
CA ASN A 2 0.27 30.18 -18.85
C ASN A 2 0.00 29.25 -17.63
N GLN A 3 -1.23 28.76 -17.47
CA GLN A 3 -1.64 27.96 -16.29
C GLN A 3 -0.75 26.72 -16.02
N ARG A 4 -0.13 26.13 -17.05
CA ARG A 4 0.76 24.96 -16.89
C ARG A 4 2.08 25.29 -16.18
N GLU A 5 2.66 26.45 -16.42
CA GLU A 5 3.87 26.90 -15.69
C GLU A 5 3.55 27.14 -14.22
N SER A 6 2.32 27.55 -13.91
CA SER A 6 1.87 27.79 -12.54
C SER A 6 1.73 26.51 -11.72
N VAL A 7 1.26 25.40 -12.32
CA VAL A 7 1.12 24.11 -11.60
C VAL A 7 2.50 23.52 -11.30
N ASP A 8 3.41 23.52 -12.28
CA ASP A 8 4.76 22.99 -12.08
C ASP A 8 5.52 23.78 -10.99
N ALA A 9 5.38 25.12 -10.97
CA ALA A 9 5.97 25.94 -9.92
C ALA A 9 5.39 25.62 -8.54
N PHE A 10 4.07 25.43 -8.44
CA PHE A 10 3.41 25.06 -7.20
C PHE A 10 3.84 23.68 -6.69
N VAL A 11 3.89 22.67 -7.57
CA VAL A 11 4.34 21.32 -7.21
C VAL A 11 5.81 21.32 -6.78
N ARG A 12 6.67 22.14 -7.41
CA ARG A 12 8.06 22.32 -6.94
C ARG A 12 8.10 22.87 -5.51
N GLY A 13 7.24 23.84 -5.18
CA GLY A 13 7.07 24.32 -3.81
C GLY A 13 6.65 23.21 -2.86
N LEU A 14 5.60 22.45 -3.18
CA LEU A 14 5.10 21.35 -2.34
C LEU A 14 6.16 20.30 -1.96
N VAL A 15 7.10 20.01 -2.85
CA VAL A 15 8.15 19.01 -2.59
C VAL A 15 9.45 19.61 -2.06
N SER A 16 9.64 20.93 -2.11
CA SER A 16 10.90 21.58 -1.72
C SER A 16 10.79 22.39 -0.43
N ASP A 17 9.61 22.92 -0.15
CA ASP A 17 9.37 23.75 1.01
C ASP A 17 9.15 22.90 2.26
N SER A 18 9.57 23.42 3.40
CA SER A 18 9.37 22.74 4.69
C SER A 18 7.91 22.86 5.13
N ALA A 19 7.34 21.76 5.59
CA ALA A 19 6.08 21.80 6.33
C ALA A 19 6.28 22.60 7.64
N GLN A 20 5.20 23.26 8.09
CA GLN A 20 5.17 23.81 9.44
C GLN A 20 5.34 22.68 10.47
N ASN A 21 5.95 23.00 11.61
CA ASN A 21 6.06 22.04 12.72
C ASN A 21 4.68 21.53 13.14
N ALA A 22 4.59 20.22 13.40
CA ALA A 22 3.40 19.61 13.96
C ALA A 22 3.38 19.86 15.47
N ASP A 23 2.88 21.02 15.86
CA ASP A 23 2.74 21.46 17.23
C ASP A 23 1.35 22.07 17.48
N ARG A 24 1.12 22.59 18.68
CA ARG A 24 -0.16 23.21 19.07
C ARG A 24 -0.44 24.55 18.39
N PHE A 25 0.48 25.08 17.59
CA PHE A 25 0.33 26.36 16.94
C PHE A 25 -0.15 26.18 15.50
N MET A 26 -0.98 27.12 15.05
CA MET A 26 -1.41 27.17 13.66
C MET A 26 -1.02 28.52 13.07
N SER A 27 -0.80 28.55 11.75
CA SER A 27 -0.54 29.79 11.04
C SER A 27 -1.70 30.78 11.22
N LYS A 28 -1.38 32.07 11.34
CA LYS A 28 -2.37 33.16 11.37
C LYS A 28 -3.28 33.18 10.14
N GLN A 29 -2.80 32.64 9.02
CA GLN A 29 -3.63 32.51 7.82
C GLN A 29 -4.83 31.57 8.02
N LEU A 30 -4.75 30.66 8.99
CA LEU A 30 -5.84 29.74 9.34
C LEU A 30 -6.62 30.17 10.58
N THR A 31 -6.04 30.97 11.48
CA THR A 31 -6.74 31.44 12.70
C THR A 31 -7.37 32.81 12.55
N ASP A 32 -6.76 33.73 11.79
CA ASP A 32 -7.17 35.14 11.75
C ASP A 32 -7.69 35.55 10.37
N HIS A 33 -7.36 34.78 9.32
CA HIS A 33 -7.61 35.14 7.91
C HIS A 33 -8.25 33.99 7.10
N LEU A 34 -8.85 32.99 7.75
CA LEU A 34 -9.47 31.88 7.02
C LEU A 34 -10.66 32.38 6.20
N PHE A 35 -10.60 32.23 4.88
CA PHE A 35 -11.62 32.73 3.94
C PHE A 35 -11.93 34.22 4.12
N GLU A 36 -10.93 35.03 4.44
CA GLU A 36 -11.11 36.48 4.55
C GLU A 36 -11.68 37.07 3.26
N ASP A 37 -12.83 37.73 3.38
CA ASP A 37 -13.49 38.40 2.26
C ASP A 37 -12.92 39.82 2.04
N THR A 38 -13.34 40.47 0.97
CA THR A 38 -12.91 41.84 0.63
C THR A 38 -13.35 42.89 1.66
N PHE A 39 -14.25 42.55 2.57
CA PHE A 39 -14.75 43.42 3.63
C PHE A 39 -14.04 43.18 4.97
N GLY A 40 -13.06 42.25 5.01
CA GLY A 40 -12.28 41.92 6.20
C GLY A 40 -12.98 40.96 7.16
N ASN A 41 -14.06 40.28 6.73
CA ASN A 41 -14.65 39.21 7.53
C ASN A 41 -13.86 37.93 7.34
N SER A 42 -13.40 37.32 8.42
CA SER A 42 -12.63 36.08 8.40
C SER A 42 -13.15 35.07 9.42
N LEU A 43 -12.69 33.83 9.28
CA LEU A 43 -12.95 32.73 10.20
C LEU A 43 -11.66 32.30 10.91
N ASP A 44 -11.83 31.57 12.02
CA ASP A 44 -10.75 30.90 12.75
C ASP A 44 -10.95 29.39 12.68
N LEU A 45 -10.07 28.70 11.95
CA LEU A 45 -10.12 27.25 11.77
C LEU A 45 -9.99 26.46 13.08
N ALA A 46 -9.17 26.94 14.04
CA ALA A 46 -8.99 26.24 15.32
C ALA A 46 -10.27 26.34 16.14
N SER A 47 -10.83 27.54 16.24
CA SER A 47 -12.11 27.75 16.94
C SER A 47 -13.22 26.90 16.30
N PHE A 48 -13.22 26.80 14.96
CA PHE A 48 -14.19 26.03 14.22
C PHE A 48 -14.04 24.53 14.44
N ASN A 49 -12.81 24.00 14.48
CA ASN A 49 -12.54 22.59 14.78
C ASN A 49 -13.00 22.21 16.19
N ILE A 50 -12.75 23.08 17.19
CA ILE A 50 -13.24 22.88 18.56
C ILE A 50 -14.77 22.87 18.57
N GLN A 51 -15.40 23.89 17.97
CA GLN A 51 -16.86 23.99 17.93
C GLN A 51 -17.50 22.83 17.16
N ARG A 52 -16.87 22.35 16.09
CA ARG A 52 -17.30 21.18 15.32
C ARG A 52 -17.23 19.91 16.16
N GLY A 53 -16.19 19.75 16.98
CA GLY A 53 -16.09 18.64 17.91
C GLY A 53 -17.27 18.61 18.89
N ARG A 54 -17.64 19.77 19.43
CA ARG A 54 -18.79 19.93 20.34
C ARG A 54 -20.12 19.68 19.65
N ASP A 55 -20.29 20.23 18.44
CA ASP A 55 -21.46 20.02 17.57
C ASP A 55 -21.69 18.53 17.25
N HIS A 56 -20.61 17.81 16.97
CA HIS A 56 -20.66 16.36 16.71
C HIS A 56 -20.76 15.51 17.98
N GLY A 57 -20.81 16.13 19.18
CA GLY A 57 -20.86 15.41 20.45
C GLY A 57 -19.63 14.54 20.70
N ILE A 58 -18.46 14.95 20.19
CA ILE A 58 -17.21 14.20 20.39
C ILE A 58 -16.89 14.17 21.90
N PRO A 59 -16.68 12.98 22.49
CA PRO A 59 -16.35 12.89 23.91
C PRO A 59 -15.05 13.62 24.27
N PRO A 60 -14.89 14.05 25.53
CA PRO A 60 -13.69 14.74 25.98
C PRO A 60 -12.42 13.90 25.85
N TYR A 61 -11.28 14.59 25.88
CA TYR A 61 -9.94 14.03 25.72
C TYR A 61 -9.66 12.78 26.58
N ASN A 62 -10.02 12.79 27.87
CA ASN A 62 -9.78 11.64 28.76
C ASN A 62 -10.55 10.37 28.34
N VAL A 63 -11.73 10.51 27.72
CA VAL A 63 -12.49 9.36 27.20
C VAL A 63 -11.71 8.67 26.08
N TRP A 64 -11.06 9.46 25.23
CA TRP A 64 -10.22 8.93 24.15
C TRP A 64 -8.91 8.33 24.65
N ARG A 65 -8.29 8.92 25.69
CA ARG A 65 -7.15 8.28 26.36
C ARG A 65 -7.52 6.91 26.86
N GLN A 66 -8.65 6.79 27.56
CA GLN A 66 -9.13 5.51 28.07
C GLN A 66 -9.46 4.52 26.96
N TRP A 67 -10.11 4.96 25.87
CA TRP A 67 -10.37 4.12 24.71
C TRP A 67 -9.09 3.60 24.03
N CYS A 68 -8.00 4.36 24.15
CA CYS A 68 -6.66 3.98 23.71
C CYS A 68 -5.85 3.22 24.77
N ASP A 69 -6.47 2.76 25.86
CA ASP A 69 -5.84 2.04 26.98
C ASP A 69 -4.77 2.87 27.74
N PHE A 70 -4.86 4.20 27.67
CA PHE A 70 -4.02 5.12 28.44
C PHE A 70 -4.69 5.55 29.75
N SER A 71 -3.89 5.92 30.75
CA SER A 71 -4.39 6.49 32.00
C SER A 71 -5.05 7.85 31.75
N THR A 72 -6.18 8.11 32.40
CA THR A 72 -6.80 9.45 32.38
C THR A 72 -6.01 10.43 33.24
N ALA A 73 -6.10 11.73 32.91
CA ALA A 73 -5.52 12.79 33.72
C ALA A 73 -6.53 13.28 34.76
N SER A 74 -6.15 13.27 36.03
CA SER A 74 -6.95 13.81 37.15
C SER A 74 -6.63 15.27 37.47
N HIS A 75 -5.51 15.78 36.96
CA HIS A 75 -5.07 17.16 37.17
C HIS A 75 -4.16 17.60 36.01
N PHE A 76 -3.97 18.91 35.88
CA PHE A 76 -3.18 19.52 34.80
C PHE A 76 -1.65 19.44 35.00
N GLY A 77 -1.16 18.69 35.99
CA GLY A 77 0.28 18.49 36.17
C GLY A 77 0.82 17.50 35.13
N THR A 78 2.10 17.57 34.79
CA THR A 78 2.74 16.61 33.86
C THR A 78 3.36 15.40 34.59
N GLY A 79 3.06 15.26 35.89
CA GLY A 79 3.51 14.14 36.72
C GLY A 79 2.53 12.96 36.70
N PRO A 80 2.81 11.91 37.50
CA PRO A 80 1.94 10.74 37.59
C PRO A 80 0.48 11.11 37.87
N GLY A 81 -0.44 10.56 37.07
CA GLY A 81 -1.87 10.81 37.18
C GLY A 81 -2.37 12.12 36.54
N GLY A 82 -1.51 12.86 35.84
CA GLY A 82 -1.87 14.07 35.10
C GLY A 82 -1.71 13.97 33.58
N LEU A 83 -1.44 15.11 32.95
CA LEU A 83 -1.17 15.29 31.52
C LEU A 83 0.29 14.90 31.19
N ILE A 84 0.63 13.63 31.40
CA ILE A 84 2.00 13.09 31.26
C ILE A 84 2.55 13.17 29.82
N ASP A 85 1.68 13.26 28.82
CA ASP A 85 2.05 13.32 27.41
C ASP A 85 2.27 14.76 26.94
N HIS A 86 2.04 15.76 27.80
CA HIS A 86 2.15 17.18 27.50
C HIS A 86 3.42 17.80 28.05
N SER A 87 3.91 18.86 27.40
CA SER A 87 4.90 19.74 28.02
C SER A 87 4.29 20.52 29.18
N PHE A 88 5.13 20.98 30.12
CA PHE A 88 4.70 21.82 31.25
C PHE A 88 3.94 23.07 30.77
N ASP A 89 4.39 23.69 29.69
CA ASP A 89 3.75 24.86 29.12
C ASP A 89 2.39 24.54 28.49
N SER A 90 2.27 23.43 27.73
CA SER A 90 0.98 22.94 27.20
C SER A 90 -0.03 22.67 28.31
N ALA A 91 0.40 21.96 29.35
CA ALA A 91 -0.46 21.62 30.47
C ALA A 91 -0.95 22.86 31.24
N ASN A 92 -0.07 23.86 31.43
CA ASN A 92 -0.46 25.13 32.05
C ASN A 92 -1.42 25.96 31.19
N LYS A 93 -1.26 25.95 29.86
CA LYS A 93 -2.22 26.63 28.97
C LYS A 93 -3.59 25.97 29.02
N LEU A 94 -3.65 24.64 29.00
CA LEU A 94 -4.91 23.91 29.17
C LEU A 94 -5.56 24.24 30.53
N LYS A 95 -4.77 24.27 31.61
CA LYS A 95 -5.24 24.66 32.95
C LYS A 95 -5.85 26.07 33.00
N SER A 96 -5.34 27.00 32.18
CA SER A 96 -5.86 28.37 32.16
C SER A 96 -7.21 28.52 31.47
N ILE A 97 -7.66 27.50 30.74
CA ILE A 97 -8.87 27.53 29.90
C ILE A 97 -9.94 26.58 30.45
N TYR A 98 -9.55 25.35 30.81
CA TYR A 98 -10.47 24.31 31.25
C TYR A 98 -10.51 24.20 32.78
N SER A 99 -11.68 23.92 33.33
CA SER A 99 -11.86 23.78 34.79
C SER A 99 -11.32 22.44 35.29
N HIS A 100 -11.50 21.37 34.52
CA HIS A 100 -10.99 20.04 34.81
C HIS A 100 -10.41 19.37 33.54
N PRO A 101 -9.44 18.43 33.64
CA PRO A 101 -8.95 17.70 32.47
C PRO A 101 -10.02 16.90 31.71
N ASP A 102 -11.12 16.54 32.38
CA ASP A 102 -12.28 15.91 31.74
C ASP A 102 -13.10 16.85 30.86
N ASP A 103 -12.83 18.16 30.90
CA ASP A 103 -13.50 19.15 30.05
C ASP A 103 -12.72 19.44 28.76
N ILE A 104 -11.50 18.91 28.63
CA ILE A 104 -10.62 19.21 27.50
C ILE A 104 -11.22 18.63 26.22
N ASP A 105 -11.50 19.49 25.23
CA ASP A 105 -11.89 19.07 23.89
C ASP A 105 -10.80 18.18 23.28
N LEU A 106 -11.18 17.06 22.62
CA LEU A 106 -10.22 16.12 22.02
C LEU A 106 -9.20 16.82 21.11
N PHE A 107 -9.66 17.76 20.28
CA PHE A 107 -8.79 18.48 19.35
C PHE A 107 -7.68 19.25 20.09
N SER A 108 -8.04 20.02 21.12
CA SER A 108 -7.08 20.76 21.93
C SER A 108 -6.16 19.85 22.74
N GLY A 109 -6.70 18.78 23.33
CA GLY A 109 -5.93 17.83 24.12
C GLY A 109 -4.89 17.09 23.28
N GLY A 110 -5.33 16.46 22.19
CA GLY A 110 -4.48 15.64 21.32
C GLY A 110 -3.43 16.45 20.54
N LEU A 111 -3.75 17.67 20.09
CA LEU A 111 -2.78 18.53 19.39
C LEU A 111 -1.70 19.07 20.34
N SER A 112 -2.01 19.17 21.64
CA SER A 112 -1.09 19.71 22.65
C SER A 112 -0.12 18.66 23.22
N GLU A 113 -0.30 17.39 22.90
CA GLU A 113 0.61 16.31 23.27
C GLU A 113 1.97 16.43 22.54
N ASN A 114 3.03 15.96 23.18
CA ASN A 114 4.33 15.87 22.54
C ASN A 114 4.32 14.73 21.50
N PRO A 115 4.89 14.94 20.31
CA PRO A 115 4.99 13.88 19.30
C PRO A 115 5.72 12.64 19.80
N ILE A 116 5.23 11.46 19.40
CA ILE A 116 5.93 10.19 19.66
C ILE A 116 7.26 10.12 18.89
N ARG A 117 8.20 9.29 19.36
CA ARG A 117 9.48 9.09 18.66
C ARG A 117 9.25 8.61 17.22
N GLY A 118 9.74 9.38 16.25
CA GLY A 118 9.61 9.07 14.82
C GLY A 118 8.24 9.41 14.21
N GLY A 119 7.34 10.03 14.98
CA GLY A 119 6.04 10.52 14.52
C GLY A 119 5.91 12.04 14.64
N ILE A 120 4.79 12.56 14.14
CA ILE A 120 4.44 13.99 14.17
C ILE A 120 3.21 14.30 15.04
N VAL A 121 2.63 13.29 15.69
CA VAL A 121 1.47 13.42 16.56
C VAL A 121 1.75 12.76 17.91
N GLY A 122 1.04 13.20 18.95
CA GLY A 122 1.12 12.59 20.27
C GLY A 122 0.45 11.22 20.36
N PRO A 123 0.62 10.52 21.49
CA PRO A 123 0.11 9.16 21.69
C PRO A 123 -1.38 8.97 21.40
N THR A 124 -2.24 9.91 21.80
CA THR A 124 -3.69 9.78 21.62
C THR A 124 -4.07 9.82 20.15
N PHE A 125 -3.56 10.81 19.40
CA PHE A 125 -3.81 10.86 17.96
C PHE A 125 -3.09 9.76 17.19
N ALA A 126 -1.90 9.32 17.61
CA ALA A 126 -1.25 8.15 17.02
C ALA A 126 -2.13 6.89 17.14
N CYS A 127 -2.75 6.67 18.30
CA CYS A 127 -3.70 5.58 18.52
C CYS A 127 -4.94 5.71 17.64
N ILE A 128 -5.63 6.85 17.64
CA ILE A 128 -6.86 7.06 16.88
C ILE A 128 -6.61 6.91 15.37
N ILE A 129 -5.59 7.62 14.86
CA ILE A 129 -5.21 7.60 13.44
C ILE A 129 -4.77 6.18 13.05
N GLY A 130 -3.89 5.56 13.84
CA GLY A 130 -3.38 4.21 13.56
C GLY A 130 -4.47 3.15 13.54
N ARG A 131 -5.39 3.17 14.50
CA ARG A 131 -6.55 2.26 14.53
C ARG A 131 -7.46 2.51 13.33
N GLN A 132 -7.76 3.77 13.00
CA GLN A 132 -8.60 4.08 11.84
C GLN A 132 -7.98 3.60 10.52
N PHE A 133 -6.68 3.85 10.30
CA PHE A 133 -5.96 3.36 9.12
C PHE A 133 -5.90 1.82 9.05
N ASN A 134 -5.77 1.14 10.20
CA ASN A 134 -5.85 -0.31 10.25
C ASN A 134 -7.22 -0.83 9.84
N LEU A 135 -8.30 -0.24 10.37
CA LEU A 135 -9.67 -0.65 10.06
C LEU A 135 -9.99 -0.49 8.57
N ILE A 136 -9.63 0.64 7.96
CA ILE A 136 -9.87 0.83 6.52
C ILE A 136 -9.00 -0.12 5.67
N LYS A 137 -7.76 -0.39 6.08
CA LYS A 137 -6.88 -1.33 5.36
C LYS A 137 -7.40 -2.76 5.42
N VAL A 138 -7.80 -3.24 6.59
CA VAL A 138 -8.20 -4.65 6.81
C VAL A 138 -9.64 -4.89 6.34
N GLY A 139 -10.52 -3.90 6.57
CA GLY A 139 -11.94 -3.95 6.23
C GLY A 139 -12.24 -3.73 4.74
N ASP A 140 -11.30 -3.19 3.96
CA ASP A 140 -11.49 -3.00 2.53
C ASP A 140 -11.28 -4.30 1.75
N ARG A 141 -12.36 -4.77 1.13
CA ARG A 141 -12.36 -5.93 0.23
C ARG A 141 -11.45 -5.73 -0.98
N PHE A 142 -11.27 -4.48 -1.41
CA PHE A 142 -10.46 -4.07 -2.56
C PHE A 142 -9.12 -3.47 -2.16
N TRP A 143 -8.68 -3.66 -0.91
CA TRP A 143 -7.32 -3.29 -0.52
C TRP A 143 -6.31 -3.88 -1.52
N TYR A 144 -5.44 -3.05 -2.09
CA TYR A 144 -4.68 -3.47 -3.27
C TYR A 144 -3.79 -4.69 -3.03
N GLU A 145 -3.29 -4.92 -1.81
CA GLU A 145 -2.48 -6.11 -1.47
C GLU A 145 -3.30 -7.34 -1.06
N ARG A 146 -4.62 -7.31 -1.24
CA ARG A 146 -5.49 -8.44 -0.90
C ARG A 146 -5.13 -9.63 -1.79
N ASN A 147 -4.73 -10.73 -1.16
CA ASN A 147 -4.50 -12.01 -1.84
C ASN A 147 -5.83 -12.74 -2.06
N ASP A 148 -6.62 -12.23 -3.00
CA ASP A 148 -7.90 -12.82 -3.41
C ASP A 148 -7.89 -13.07 -4.92
N PRO A 149 -8.18 -14.29 -5.40
CA PRO A 149 -8.09 -14.62 -6.83
C PRO A 149 -9.19 -13.99 -7.69
N THR A 150 -10.23 -13.42 -7.09
CA THR A 150 -11.36 -12.79 -7.80
C THR A 150 -11.23 -11.27 -7.89
N VAL A 151 -10.63 -10.63 -6.89
CA VAL A 151 -10.53 -9.15 -6.83
C VAL A 151 -9.13 -8.60 -6.59
N GLY A 152 -8.18 -9.45 -6.18
CA GLY A 152 -6.81 -9.05 -5.92
C GLY A 152 -6.00 -8.89 -7.20
N PHE A 153 -4.95 -8.08 -7.12
CA PHE A 153 -3.93 -8.00 -8.17
C PHE A 153 -3.06 -9.27 -8.19
N THR A 154 -2.57 -9.63 -9.37
CA THR A 154 -1.53 -10.66 -9.50
C THR A 154 -0.21 -10.17 -8.89
N LEU A 155 0.71 -11.10 -8.57
CA LEU A 155 2.03 -10.72 -8.03
C LEU A 155 2.80 -9.77 -8.95
N ASN A 156 2.76 -10.00 -10.27
CA ASN A 156 3.41 -9.12 -11.24
C ASN A 156 2.82 -7.70 -11.23
N GLN A 157 1.50 -7.58 -11.07
CA GLN A 157 0.83 -6.29 -10.94
C GLN A 157 1.18 -5.61 -9.62
N LEU A 158 1.22 -6.36 -8.51
CA LEU A 158 1.62 -5.85 -7.20
C LEU A 158 3.05 -5.33 -7.19
N ASP A 159 3.98 -6.00 -7.87
CA ASP A 159 5.36 -5.54 -7.97
C ASP A 159 5.45 -4.18 -8.68
N GLN A 160 4.64 -3.96 -9.73
CA GLN A 160 4.53 -2.66 -10.40
C GLN A 160 3.92 -1.57 -9.50
N ILE A 161 2.91 -1.91 -8.69
CA ILE A 161 2.32 -0.95 -7.74
C ILE A 161 3.35 -0.60 -6.65
N ARG A 162 4.04 -1.58 -6.08
CA ARG A 162 4.98 -1.38 -4.96
C ARG A 162 6.22 -0.57 -5.31
N GLN A 163 6.70 -0.64 -6.55
CA GLN A 163 7.82 0.18 -7.01
C GLN A 163 7.43 1.64 -7.31
N THR A 164 6.13 1.98 -7.31
CA THR A 164 5.66 3.33 -7.61
C THR A 164 5.96 4.28 -6.46
N SER A 165 6.50 5.45 -6.77
CA SER A 165 6.66 6.56 -5.81
C SER A 165 5.86 7.78 -6.23
N LEU A 166 5.47 8.61 -5.26
CA LEU A 166 4.82 9.90 -5.56
C LEU A 166 5.73 10.78 -6.44
N SER A 167 7.05 10.72 -6.26
CA SER A 167 8.01 11.39 -7.13
C SER A 167 7.94 10.93 -8.59
N ALA A 168 7.80 9.63 -8.84
CA ALA A 168 7.65 9.09 -10.19
C ALA A 168 6.32 9.55 -10.83
N ILE A 169 5.24 9.61 -10.03
CA ILE A 169 3.93 10.14 -10.47
C ILE A 169 4.06 11.61 -10.85
N ILE A 170 4.72 12.42 -10.02
CA ILE A 170 4.96 13.85 -10.30
C ILE A 170 5.77 14.02 -11.59
N CYS A 171 6.88 13.30 -11.76
CA CYS A 171 7.70 13.33 -12.97
C CYS A 171 6.92 12.98 -14.25
N THR A 172 5.96 12.05 -14.16
CA THR A 172 5.19 11.61 -15.33
C THR A 172 4.10 12.62 -15.73
N ASN A 173 3.68 13.48 -14.81
CA ASN A 173 2.53 14.38 -14.99
C ASN A 173 2.89 15.88 -14.97
N THR A 174 4.17 16.23 -14.86
CA THR A 174 4.67 17.63 -14.80
C THR A 174 5.93 17.78 -15.65
N ASN A 175 6.38 19.02 -15.91
CA ASN A 175 7.69 19.24 -16.56
C ASN A 175 8.85 19.36 -15.56
N ILE A 176 8.69 18.81 -14.35
CA ILE A 176 9.79 18.71 -13.38
C ILE A 176 10.78 17.66 -13.89
N SER A 177 12.05 18.04 -14.07
CA SER A 177 13.10 17.15 -14.60
C SER A 177 13.95 16.50 -13.52
N ARG A 178 13.96 17.07 -12.31
CA ARG A 178 14.69 16.56 -11.15
C ARG A 178 13.85 16.63 -9.89
N ILE A 179 13.85 15.56 -9.12
CA ILE A 179 13.10 15.43 -7.87
C ILE A 179 13.82 14.47 -6.93
N GLN A 180 13.57 14.57 -5.64
CA GLN A 180 14.05 13.62 -4.66
C GLN A 180 13.30 12.27 -4.76
N PRO A 181 13.95 11.12 -4.49
CA PRO A 181 13.27 9.81 -4.52
C PRO A 181 12.07 9.68 -3.59
N ASN A 182 12.13 10.29 -2.39
CA ASN A 182 11.00 10.36 -1.45
C ASN A 182 10.51 11.81 -1.31
N SER A 183 9.40 12.15 -1.96
CA SER A 183 8.83 13.51 -1.99
C SER A 183 8.25 14.00 -0.66
N PHE A 184 8.08 13.12 0.34
CA PHE A 184 7.65 13.53 1.69
C PHE A 184 8.80 14.08 2.54
N LEU A 185 10.05 13.85 2.12
CA LEU A 185 11.23 14.29 2.83
C LEU A 185 11.95 15.37 2.02
N LEU A 186 12.53 16.34 2.72
CA LEU A 186 13.39 17.34 2.10
C LEU A 186 14.64 16.69 1.50
N SER A 187 15.22 17.37 0.51
CA SER A 187 16.46 16.93 -0.11
C SER A 187 17.61 17.00 0.89
N ASN A 188 18.32 15.88 1.06
CA ASN A 188 19.51 15.76 1.89
C ASN A 188 20.49 14.73 1.27
N GLY A 189 21.55 14.35 1.98
CA GLY A 189 22.55 13.40 1.45
C GLY A 189 21.96 12.06 0.98
N ASN A 190 20.93 11.55 1.68
CA ASN A 190 20.30 10.25 1.38
C ASN A 190 19.05 10.38 0.49
N ASN A 191 18.54 11.59 0.28
CA ASN A 191 17.34 11.88 -0.50
C ASN A 191 17.60 13.01 -1.51
N ARG A 192 18.76 13.00 -2.15
CA ARG A 192 19.18 14.04 -3.11
C ARG A 192 18.30 14.06 -4.35
N LEU A 193 18.18 15.23 -4.98
CA LEU A 193 17.52 15.37 -6.27
C LEU A 193 18.19 14.49 -7.33
N VAL A 194 17.42 13.62 -7.98
CA VAL A 194 17.83 12.76 -9.09
C VAL A 194 17.09 13.16 -10.37
N SER A 195 17.59 12.72 -11.53
CA SER A 195 16.84 12.87 -12.79
C SER A 195 15.56 12.04 -12.74
N CYS A 196 14.45 12.60 -13.24
CA CYS A 196 13.18 11.87 -13.35
C CYS A 196 13.33 10.57 -14.15
N ASP A 197 14.20 10.53 -15.15
CA ASP A 197 14.47 9.32 -15.95
C ASP A 197 15.14 8.19 -15.17
N SER A 198 15.74 8.49 -14.00
CA SER A 198 16.35 7.47 -13.14
C SER A 198 15.38 6.82 -12.16
N LEU A 199 14.16 7.35 -12.04
CA LEU A 199 13.13 6.77 -11.19
C LEU A 199 12.47 5.57 -11.89
N PRO A 200 12.05 4.53 -11.13
CA PRO A 200 11.27 3.43 -11.69
C PRO A 200 10.01 3.95 -12.38
N LYS A 201 9.82 3.55 -13.64
CA LYS A 201 8.61 3.87 -14.42
C LYS A 201 7.59 2.75 -14.25
N PHE A 202 6.32 3.10 -14.15
CA PHE A 202 5.24 2.12 -14.03
C PHE A 202 5.08 1.35 -15.35
N ASP A 203 5.20 0.02 -15.32
CA ASP A 203 5.01 -0.82 -16.50
C ASP A 203 3.60 -1.44 -16.52
N LEU A 204 2.78 -1.01 -17.47
CA LEU A 204 1.42 -1.52 -17.68
C LEU A 204 1.38 -2.91 -18.35
N SER A 205 2.52 -3.49 -18.75
CA SER A 205 2.57 -4.80 -19.39
C SER A 205 1.95 -5.91 -18.55
N ALA A 206 1.99 -5.80 -17.21
CA ALA A 206 1.34 -6.73 -16.29
C ALA A 206 -0.20 -6.69 -16.31
N TRP A 207 -0.81 -5.68 -16.95
CA TRP A 207 -2.25 -5.60 -17.22
C TRP A 207 -2.60 -5.94 -18.68
N GLY A 208 -1.60 -6.19 -19.51
CA GLY A 208 -1.81 -6.64 -20.89
C GLY A 208 -2.56 -7.96 -20.92
N GLN A 209 -3.44 -8.13 -21.90
CA GLN A 209 -3.96 -9.44 -22.22
C GLN A 209 -2.77 -10.31 -22.69
N CYS A 210 -2.55 -11.43 -22.02
CA CYS A 210 -1.55 -12.39 -22.46
C CYS A 210 -1.97 -12.96 -23.83
N GLU A 211 -1.02 -13.20 -24.72
CA GLU A 211 -1.31 -13.86 -25.97
C GLU A 211 -1.46 -15.38 -25.74
N PRO A 212 -2.62 -15.98 -26.05
CA PRO A 212 -2.78 -17.42 -25.92
C PRO A 212 -1.84 -18.13 -26.89
N GLY A 213 -1.06 -19.06 -26.35
CA GLY A 213 -0.22 -19.91 -27.17
C GLY A 213 -1.06 -20.81 -28.07
N ARG A 214 -0.50 -21.16 -29.22
CA ARG A 214 -1.03 -22.17 -30.14
C ARG A 214 -0.30 -23.49 -29.95
N TRP A 215 -1.07 -24.57 -29.95
CA TRP A 215 -0.49 -25.90 -29.95
C TRP A 215 0.13 -26.20 -31.31
N GLY A 216 1.37 -26.67 -31.29
CA GLY A 216 1.97 -27.34 -32.45
C GLY A 216 1.29 -28.68 -32.73
N ASN A 217 1.71 -29.30 -33.84
CA ASN A 217 1.22 -30.62 -34.21
C ASN A 217 1.62 -31.67 -33.16
N TRP A 218 0.74 -32.66 -33.01
CA TRP A 218 1.05 -33.86 -32.23
C TRP A 218 2.20 -34.62 -32.87
N SER A 219 3.19 -35.01 -32.06
CA SER A 219 4.26 -35.92 -32.46
C SER A 219 3.68 -37.25 -32.92
N PRO A 220 4.40 -38.00 -33.78
CA PRO A 220 4.10 -39.41 -34.01
C PRO A 220 3.98 -40.18 -32.69
N TRP A 221 3.15 -41.22 -32.71
CA TRP A 221 2.98 -42.09 -31.55
C TRP A 221 4.30 -42.78 -31.19
N SER A 222 4.62 -42.81 -29.90
CA SER A 222 5.78 -43.52 -29.38
C SER A 222 5.72 -45.03 -29.67
N ALA A 223 6.80 -45.75 -29.39
CA ALA A 223 6.76 -47.20 -29.30
C ALA A 223 5.68 -47.66 -28.30
N CYS A 224 5.06 -48.81 -28.59
CA CYS A 224 4.06 -49.42 -27.71
C CYS A 224 4.76 -50.01 -26.48
N VAL A 225 4.52 -49.44 -25.31
CA VAL A 225 5.09 -49.90 -24.04
C VAL A 225 3.94 -50.25 -23.11
N ARG A 226 3.86 -51.51 -22.67
CA ARG A 226 2.79 -52.01 -21.78
C ARG A 226 1.38 -51.69 -22.32
N GLY A 227 1.17 -51.89 -23.63
CA GLY A 227 -0.11 -51.64 -24.30
C GLY A 227 -0.55 -50.18 -24.44
N ARG A 228 0.33 -49.19 -24.21
CA ARG A 228 0.04 -47.77 -24.46
C ARG A 228 1.09 -47.09 -25.33
N GLN A 229 0.64 -46.13 -26.13
CA GLN A 229 1.48 -45.17 -26.84
C GLN A 229 1.19 -43.76 -26.37
N ARG A 230 2.23 -42.92 -26.40
CA ARG A 230 2.18 -41.51 -26.03
C ARG A 230 2.43 -40.66 -27.27
N SER A 231 1.73 -39.54 -27.39
CA SER A 231 2.01 -38.48 -28.35
C SER A 231 2.05 -37.16 -27.59
N GLN A 232 2.97 -36.27 -27.96
CA GLN A 232 3.20 -34.99 -27.29
C GLN A 232 3.14 -33.86 -28.30
N ARG A 233 2.82 -32.66 -27.83
CA ARG A 233 2.85 -31.42 -28.62
C ARG A 233 3.51 -30.32 -27.82
N GLN A 234 4.13 -29.37 -28.52
CA GLN A 234 4.74 -28.21 -27.89
C GLN A 234 3.84 -26.99 -28.02
N CYS A 235 3.83 -26.15 -27.00
CA CYS A 235 3.11 -24.89 -26.97
C CYS A 235 4.05 -23.78 -27.43
N ASN A 236 3.62 -22.92 -28.36
CA ASN A 236 4.42 -21.80 -28.85
C ASN A 236 4.09 -20.46 -28.11
N SER A 237 3.77 -20.52 -26.82
CA SER A 237 3.48 -19.31 -26.04
C SER A 237 4.77 -18.60 -25.61
N ALA A 238 4.74 -17.27 -25.61
CA ALA A 238 5.80 -16.47 -25.00
C ALA A 238 5.89 -16.74 -23.48
N PRO A 239 7.04 -16.51 -22.84
CA PRO A 239 7.13 -16.57 -21.38
C PRO A 239 6.18 -15.55 -20.74
N PRO A 240 5.62 -15.85 -19.55
CA PRO A 240 4.91 -14.84 -18.75
C PRO A 240 5.79 -13.60 -18.54
N PRO A 241 5.24 -12.37 -18.60
CA PRO A 241 3.81 -12.03 -18.65
C PRO A 241 3.19 -11.99 -20.05
N LYS A 242 3.97 -12.10 -21.12
CA LYS A 242 3.47 -11.92 -22.51
C LYS A 242 2.62 -13.09 -23.02
N GLY A 243 2.82 -14.30 -22.52
CA GLY A 243 2.05 -15.48 -22.94
C GLY A 243 1.35 -16.21 -21.79
N CYS A 244 0.14 -16.72 -22.04
CA CYS A 244 -0.67 -17.47 -21.06
C CYS A 244 -0.43 -18.99 -21.07
N GLY A 245 0.47 -19.50 -21.92
CA GLY A 245 0.49 -20.91 -22.28
C GLY A 245 -0.63 -21.28 -23.26
N CYS A 246 -0.83 -22.57 -23.49
CA CYS A 246 -1.81 -23.11 -24.42
C CYS A 246 -2.88 -23.90 -23.64
N GLU A 247 -4.15 -23.73 -23.99
CA GLU A 247 -5.25 -24.40 -23.31
C GLU A 247 -5.32 -25.91 -23.64
N GLY A 248 -5.45 -26.76 -22.61
CA GLY A 248 -5.57 -28.22 -22.76
C GLY A 248 -4.24 -28.99 -22.61
N PRO A 249 -4.26 -30.32 -22.80
CA PRO A 249 -3.11 -31.17 -22.44
C PRO A 249 -1.98 -31.11 -23.48
N ASN A 250 -0.72 -31.20 -23.01
CA ASN A 250 0.48 -31.32 -23.86
C ASN A 250 0.79 -32.77 -24.28
N THR A 251 0.07 -33.74 -23.71
CA THR A 251 0.31 -35.17 -23.87
C THR A 251 -1.04 -35.89 -24.05
N ARG A 252 -1.11 -36.82 -25.00
CA ARG A 252 -2.23 -37.75 -25.18
C ARG A 252 -1.76 -39.19 -25.24
N PHE A 253 -2.68 -40.10 -24.93
CA PHE A 253 -2.42 -41.54 -24.90
C PHE A 253 -3.44 -42.30 -25.75
N GLN A 254 -2.99 -43.39 -26.37
CA GLN A 254 -3.88 -44.36 -26.99
C GLN A 254 -3.45 -45.79 -26.63
N ARG A 255 -4.40 -46.72 -26.72
CA ARG A 255 -4.10 -48.15 -26.60
C ARG A 255 -3.40 -48.63 -27.86
N CYS A 256 -2.45 -49.54 -27.67
CA CYS A 256 -1.77 -50.21 -28.75
C CYS A 256 -1.67 -51.70 -28.44
N SER A 257 -1.76 -52.52 -29.47
CA SER A 257 -1.31 -53.90 -29.43
C SER A 257 0.14 -53.92 -29.90
N GLY A 258 1.08 -54.07 -28.97
CA GLY A 258 2.47 -54.31 -29.34
C GLY A 258 2.55 -55.52 -30.28
N ARG A 259 3.51 -55.53 -31.22
CA ARG A 259 3.88 -56.79 -31.87
C ARG A 259 4.22 -57.78 -30.76
N ARG A 260 3.87 -59.06 -30.94
CA ARG A 260 4.31 -60.10 -30.00
C ARG A 260 5.82 -59.98 -29.90
N CYS A 261 6.39 -59.78 -28.70
CA CYS A 261 7.83 -59.93 -28.53
C CYS A 261 8.08 -61.25 -27.80
N ARG A 262 9.21 -61.87 -28.10
CA ARG A 262 9.66 -63.04 -27.36
C ARG A 262 10.09 -62.57 -25.97
N ARG A 263 9.40 -63.04 -24.94
CA ARG A 263 9.80 -62.86 -23.54
C ARG A 263 10.49 -64.14 -23.09
N LEU A 264 11.64 -64.00 -22.46
CA LEU A 264 12.35 -65.13 -21.87
C LEU A 264 11.65 -65.50 -20.56
N VAL A 265 11.06 -66.69 -20.50
CA VAL A 265 10.46 -67.24 -19.29
C VAL A 265 11.34 -68.39 -18.81
N ARG A 266 11.74 -68.36 -17.53
CA ARG A 266 12.55 -69.41 -16.92
C ARG A 266 11.66 -70.31 -16.07
N PHE A 267 11.70 -71.60 -16.33
CA PHE A 267 11.05 -72.62 -15.52
C PHE A 267 12.01 -73.81 -15.37
N ASN A 268 12.25 -74.26 -14.13
CA ASN A 268 13.14 -75.38 -13.81
C ASN A 268 14.53 -75.31 -14.48
N ASN A 269 15.24 -74.18 -14.28
CA ASN A 269 16.59 -73.93 -14.84
C ASN A 269 16.71 -74.00 -16.39
N ARG A 270 15.60 -74.00 -17.13
CA ARG A 270 15.58 -73.89 -18.59
C ARG A 270 14.94 -72.57 -19.02
N SER A 271 15.51 -71.94 -20.04
CA SER A 271 15.01 -70.67 -20.59
C SER A 271 14.21 -70.93 -21.87
N PHE A 272 12.95 -70.50 -21.89
CA PHE A 272 12.06 -70.62 -23.03
C PHE A 272 11.68 -69.25 -23.56
N TRP A 273 11.70 -69.09 -24.88
CA TRP A 273 11.18 -67.89 -25.53
C TRP A 273 9.68 -68.07 -25.79
N VAL A 274 8.86 -67.35 -25.03
CA VAL A 274 7.40 -67.38 -25.20
C VAL A 274 6.97 -66.09 -25.89
N TRP A 275 6.14 -66.21 -26.94
CA TRP A 275 5.53 -65.05 -27.58
C TRP A 275 4.39 -64.52 -26.69
N GLY A 276 4.63 -63.39 -26.03
CA GLY A 276 3.64 -62.72 -25.19
C GLY A 276 3.20 -61.38 -25.78
N ARG A 277 2.10 -60.82 -25.26
CA ARG A 277 1.81 -59.38 -25.42
C ARG A 277 2.81 -58.61 -24.54
N CYS A 278 3.47 -57.63 -25.14
CA CYS A 278 4.34 -56.70 -24.41
C CYS A 278 3.58 -55.47 -23.92
#